data_AF-A0A8T6N480-F1
#
_entry.id   AF-A0A8T6N480-F1
#
_cell.length_a   1.000
_cell.length_b   1.000
_cell.length_c   1.000
_cell.angle_alpha   90.00
_cell.angle_beta   90.00
_cell.angle_gamma   90.00
#
_symmetry.space_group_name_H-M   'P 1'
#
loop_
_entity.id
_entity.type
_entity.pdbx_description
1 polymer ?
#
loop_
_entity_poly.entity_id
_entity_poly.type
_entity_poly.pdbx_seq_one_letter_code
_entity_poly.pdbx_strand_id
1 'polypeptide(L)'
;MIVCWTLADITETKFTGRPKNQHELRLRNQQRNLETFLQLIGMRNQPTLMLPPTQLKEQDISPYNFGEHYLQSVGFRYNVWMFAVDVEQPSAFDNQNGRLQALMEDFDGVPIITGLEETARIGNTINTLGARRNTFFMHDLNN
;
A
#
# COMPACT_ATOMS: atom_id res chain seq x y z
N MET A 1 -13.04 1.32 9.87
CA MET A 1 -11.89 0.71 9.16
C MET A 1 -11.05 1.76 8.44
N ILE A 2 -9.74 1.53 8.35
CA ILE A 2 -8.79 2.28 7.54
C ILE A 2 -8.46 1.41 6.33
N VAL A 3 -8.57 1.96 5.12
CA VAL A 3 -8.30 1.28 3.86
C VAL A 3 -7.04 1.85 3.24
N CYS A 4 -6.12 0.98 2.87
CA CYS A 4 -4.93 1.32 2.11
C CYS A 4 -5.13 0.95 0.65
N TRP A 5 -4.74 1.87 -0.24
CA TRP A 5 -4.65 1.63 -1.68
C TRP A 5 -3.21 1.87 -2.12
N THR A 6 -2.64 0.95 -2.89
CA THR A 6 -1.27 1.06 -3.36
C THR A 6 -1.07 0.48 -4.75
N LEU A 7 -0.12 1.07 -5.49
CA LEU A 7 0.41 0.54 -6.74
C LEU A 7 1.59 -0.42 -6.52
N ALA A 8 2.08 -0.54 -5.28
CA ALA A 8 3.12 -1.50 -4.92
C ALA A 8 2.51 -2.90 -4.70
N ASP A 9 3.22 -3.92 -5.16
CA ASP A 9 2.80 -5.30 -4.97
C ASP A 9 3.03 -5.74 -3.51
N ILE A 10 1.92 -5.88 -2.78
CA ILE A 10 1.84 -6.34 -1.39
C ILE A 10 1.10 -7.68 -1.27
N THR A 11 1.13 -8.50 -2.32
CA THR A 11 0.43 -9.79 -2.34
C THR A 11 0.82 -10.65 -1.13
N GLU A 12 -0.17 -11.09 -0.35
CA GLU A 12 0.08 -12.02 0.76
C GLU A 12 0.40 -13.41 0.19
N THR A 13 1.64 -13.86 0.37
CA THR A 13 2.09 -15.17 -0.13
C THR A 13 2.28 -16.19 1.00
N LYS A 14 2.33 -15.71 2.25
CA LYS A 14 2.68 -16.48 3.45
C LYS A 14 4.08 -17.13 3.38
N PHE A 15 4.89 -16.76 2.39
CA PHE A 15 6.24 -17.28 2.22
C PHE A 15 7.24 -16.49 3.05
N THR A 16 7.69 -17.06 4.17
CA THR A 16 8.66 -16.45 5.10
C THR A 16 10.03 -17.12 5.08
N GLY A 17 10.17 -18.22 4.32
CA GLY A 17 11.40 -18.99 4.21
C GLY A 17 12.52 -18.29 3.44
N ARG A 18 13.72 -18.91 3.46
CA ARG A 18 14.85 -18.49 2.61
C ARG A 18 14.57 -18.93 1.16
N PRO A 19 14.50 -18.00 0.19
CA PRO A 19 14.23 -18.34 -1.20
C PRO A 19 15.41 -19.10 -1.82
N LYS A 20 15.10 -20.12 -2.62
CA LYS A 20 16.07 -20.98 -3.33
C LYS A 20 16.11 -20.75 -4.84
N ASN A 21 15.10 -20.07 -5.38
CA ASN A 21 14.95 -19.77 -6.80
C ASN A 21 14.26 -18.42 -7.00
N GLN A 22 14.19 -17.95 -8.24
CA GLN A 22 13.60 -16.64 -8.58
C GLN A 22 12.10 -16.56 -8.25
N HIS A 23 11.36 -17.66 -8.38
CA HIS A 23 9.95 -17.71 -8.04
C HIS A 23 9.74 -17.50 -6.52
N GLU A 24 10.46 -18.24 -5.69
CA GLU A 24 10.43 -18.06 -4.23
C GLU A 24 10.94 -16.69 -3.79
N LEU A 25 11.94 -16.12 -4.48
CA LEU A 25 12.42 -14.76 -4.22
C LEU A 25 11.30 -13.74 -4.44
N ARG A 26 10.54 -13.87 -5.54
CA ARG A 26 9.37 -13.04 -5.80
C ARG A 26 8.32 -13.18 -4.71
N LEU A 27 7.96 -14.42 -4.34
CA LEU A 27 6.99 -14.66 -3.26
C LEU A 27 7.44 -14.04 -1.93
N ARG A 28 8.73 -14.16 -1.59
CA ARG A 28 9.31 -13.56 -0.38
C ARG A 28 9.26 -12.04 -0.44
N ASN A 29 9.56 -11.44 -1.60
CA ASN A 29 9.59 -9.99 -1.76
C ASN A 29 8.18 -9.37 -1.69
N GLN A 30 7.17 -10.02 -2.27
CA GLN A 30 5.76 -9.64 -2.09
C GLN A 30 5.36 -9.67 -0.61
N GLN A 31 5.72 -10.75 0.10
CA GLN A 31 5.46 -10.86 1.53
C GLN A 31 6.21 -9.81 2.37
N ARG A 32 7.46 -9.47 2.00
CA ARG A 32 8.24 -8.41 2.68
C ARG A 32 7.58 -7.05 2.54
N ASN A 33 7.10 -6.70 1.35
CA ASN A 33 6.37 -5.45 1.15
C ASN A 33 5.13 -5.41 2.06
N LEU A 34 4.33 -6.48 2.13
CA LEU A 34 3.19 -6.54 3.06
C LEU A 34 3.63 -6.41 4.54
N GLU A 35 4.67 -7.13 4.94
CA GLU A 35 5.24 -7.05 6.30
C GLU A 35 5.66 -5.61 6.65
N THR A 36 6.28 -4.89 5.72
CA THR A 36 6.64 -3.47 5.90
C THR A 36 5.39 -2.61 6.17
N PHE A 37 4.32 -2.77 5.39
CA PHE A 37 3.09 -2.02 5.59
C PHE A 37 2.47 -2.29 6.97
N LEU A 38 2.41 -3.56 7.39
CA LEU A 38 1.86 -3.94 8.69
C LEU A 38 2.72 -3.44 9.85
N GLN A 39 4.05 -3.46 9.72
CA GLN A 39 4.97 -2.93 10.73
C GLN A 39 4.78 -1.43 10.93
N LEU A 40 4.70 -0.66 9.84
CA LEU A 40 4.49 0.79 9.91
C LEU A 40 3.14 1.15 10.57
N ILE A 41 2.07 0.44 10.24
CA ILE A 41 0.77 0.63 10.92
C ILE A 41 0.92 0.32 12.42
N GLY A 42 1.57 -0.80 12.74
CA GLY A 42 1.78 -1.28 14.10
C GLY A 42 2.66 -0.39 14.98
N MET A 43 3.44 0.53 14.39
CA MET A 43 4.19 1.55 15.15
C MET A 43 3.29 2.56 15.86
N ARG A 44 2.07 2.78 15.34
CA ARG A 44 1.10 3.71 15.92
C ARG A 44 0.00 2.99 16.68
N ASN A 45 -0.57 1.95 16.10
CA ASN A 45 -1.60 1.15 16.74
C ASN A 45 -1.65 -0.26 16.15
N GLN A 46 -1.90 -1.26 16.98
CA GLN A 46 -2.01 -2.64 16.54
C GLN A 46 -3.38 -2.88 15.88
N PRO A 47 -3.42 -3.43 14.65
CA PRO A 47 -4.67 -3.86 14.03
C PRO A 47 -5.36 -4.94 14.87
N THR A 48 -6.62 -4.73 15.20
CA THR A 48 -7.48 -5.75 15.83
C THR A 48 -8.09 -6.69 14.80
N LEU A 49 -8.27 -6.20 13.59
CA LEU A 49 -8.74 -6.94 12.43
C LEU A 49 -7.96 -6.49 11.19
N MET A 50 -7.67 -7.43 10.31
CA MET A 50 -7.07 -7.15 9.01
C MET A 50 -7.80 -7.95 7.93
N LEU A 51 -8.32 -7.24 6.92
CA LEU A 51 -8.77 -7.83 5.67
C LEU A 51 -7.53 -7.96 4.77
N PRO A 52 -7.22 -9.16 4.26
CA PRO A 52 -5.98 -9.40 3.54
C PRO A 52 -5.91 -8.61 2.22
N PRO A 53 -4.70 -8.36 1.71
CA PRO A 53 -4.52 -7.68 0.43
C PRO A 53 -5.23 -8.38 -0.71
N THR A 54 -6.00 -7.62 -1.47
CA THR A 54 -6.65 -8.04 -2.71
C THR A 54 -6.04 -7.28 -3.87
N GLN A 55 -5.64 -8.01 -4.90
CA GLN A 55 -5.19 -7.43 -6.17
C GLN A 55 -6.40 -7.20 -7.09
N LEU A 56 -6.61 -5.95 -7.47
CA LEU A 56 -7.54 -5.53 -8.51
C LEU A 56 -6.75 -5.34 -9.80
N LYS A 57 -7.00 -6.19 -10.80
CA LYS A 57 -6.30 -6.14 -12.08
C LYS A 57 -6.98 -5.16 -13.04
N GLU A 58 -6.19 -4.57 -13.92
CA GLU A 58 -6.68 -3.75 -15.05
C GLU A 58 -7.62 -2.59 -14.63
N GLN A 59 -7.31 -1.93 -13.51
CA GLN A 59 -8.09 -0.80 -13.01
C GLN A 59 -7.77 0.50 -13.75
N ASP A 60 -8.81 1.29 -14.04
CA ASP A 60 -8.62 2.70 -14.34
C ASP A 60 -8.42 3.42 -13.01
N ILE A 61 -7.27 4.06 -12.85
CA ILE A 61 -6.91 4.72 -11.60
C ILE A 61 -7.33 6.20 -11.55
N SER A 62 -7.91 6.74 -12.62
CA SER A 62 -8.40 8.11 -12.68
C SER A 62 -9.40 8.52 -11.59
N PRO A 63 -10.28 7.64 -11.05
CA PRO A 63 -11.15 8.00 -9.93
C PRO A 63 -10.48 7.86 -8.55
N TYR A 64 -9.23 7.37 -8.47
CA TYR A 64 -8.52 7.13 -7.21
C TYR A 64 -7.59 8.30 -6.87
N ASN A 65 -7.17 8.37 -5.62
CA ASN A 65 -6.24 9.38 -5.12
C ASN A 65 -4.77 9.02 -5.43
N PHE A 66 -4.43 8.49 -6.60
CA PHE A 66 -3.01 8.36 -6.97
C PHE A 66 -2.45 9.68 -7.50
N GLY A 67 -1.12 9.78 -7.55
CA GLY A 67 -0.44 10.99 -8.02
C GLY A 67 -0.55 11.17 -9.55
N GLU A 68 -0.56 12.43 -9.99
CA GLU A 68 -0.73 12.79 -11.41
C GLU A 68 0.28 12.14 -12.36
N HIS A 69 1.47 11.77 -11.88
CA HIS A 69 2.47 11.02 -12.66
C HIS A 69 1.90 9.73 -13.27
N TYR A 70 0.95 9.08 -12.58
CA TYR A 70 0.34 7.84 -13.03
C TYR A 70 -0.94 8.07 -13.86
N LEU A 71 -1.40 9.32 -14.01
CA LEU A 71 -2.59 9.66 -14.79
C LEU A 71 -2.26 10.06 -16.24
N GLN A 72 -0.98 10.18 -16.58
CA GLN A 72 -0.51 10.73 -17.86
C GLN A 72 -0.75 9.77 -19.05
N SER A 73 -0.93 8.48 -18.78
CA SER A 73 -1.09 7.45 -19.81
C SER A 73 -2.57 7.15 -20.06
N VAL A 74 -3.21 7.95 -20.90
CA VAL A 74 -4.64 7.78 -21.26
C VAL A 74 -4.93 6.34 -21.68
N GLY A 75 -5.91 5.71 -21.01
CA GLY A 75 -6.35 4.34 -21.29
C GLY A 75 -5.46 3.24 -20.72
N PHE A 76 -4.32 3.56 -20.09
CA PHE A 76 -3.52 2.56 -19.39
C PHE A 76 -4.25 2.07 -18.13
N ARG A 77 -4.18 0.76 -17.89
CA ARG A 77 -4.84 0.10 -16.78
C ARG A 77 -3.80 -0.48 -15.81
N TYR A 78 -4.02 -0.28 -14.52
CA TYR A 78 -3.07 -0.66 -13.48
C TYR A 78 -3.53 -1.88 -12.69
N ASN A 79 -2.56 -2.65 -12.20
CA ASN A 79 -2.78 -3.54 -11.07
C ASN A 79 -2.72 -2.68 -9.81
N VAL A 80 -3.75 -2.77 -8.98
CA VAL A 80 -3.89 -2.00 -7.74
C VAL A 80 -4.10 -2.99 -6.61
N TRP A 81 -3.44 -2.78 -5.49
CA TRP A 81 -3.65 -3.55 -4.28
C TRP A 81 -4.40 -2.73 -3.26
N MET A 82 -5.32 -3.38 -2.56
CA MET A 82 -5.98 -2.81 -1.40
C MET A 82 -6.02 -3.79 -0.24
N PHE A 83 -5.95 -3.28 0.97
CA PHE A 83 -6.27 -4.01 2.19
C PHE A 83 -6.93 -3.05 3.18
N ALA A 84 -7.57 -3.61 4.21
CA ALA A 84 -8.19 -2.80 5.24
C ALA A 84 -7.85 -3.32 6.62
N VAL A 85 -7.73 -2.39 7.58
CA VAL A 85 -7.50 -2.71 8.98
C VAL A 85 -8.54 -2.03 9.85
N ASP A 86 -8.85 -2.67 10.97
CA ASP A 86 -9.54 -2.04 12.07
C ASP A 86 -8.62 -1.95 13.29
N VAL A 87 -8.81 -0.91 14.09
CA VAL A 87 -7.88 -0.49 15.16
C VAL A 87 -8.69 0.09 16.31
N GLU A 88 -8.23 -0.11 17.54
CA GLU A 88 -8.98 0.36 18.73
C GLU A 88 -8.97 1.88 18.89
N GLN A 89 -7.87 2.54 18.48
CA GLN A 89 -7.70 3.98 18.62
C GLN A 89 -7.30 4.59 17.26
N PRO A 90 -8.29 4.88 16.38
CA PRO A 90 -8.02 5.44 15.05
C PRO A 90 -7.31 6.81 15.08
N SER A 91 -7.51 7.60 16.15
CA SER A 91 -6.89 8.91 16.30
C SER A 91 -5.36 8.85 16.44
N ALA A 92 -4.77 7.68 16.75
CA ALA A 92 -3.32 7.49 16.77
C ALA A 92 -2.66 7.72 15.40
N PHE A 93 -3.44 7.68 14.33
CA PHE A 93 -3.01 7.89 12.95
C PHE A 93 -3.19 9.35 12.48
N ASP A 94 -3.86 10.18 13.28
CA ASP A 94 -4.10 11.59 12.97
C ASP A 94 -2.94 12.47 13.49
N ASN A 95 -2.75 13.65 12.90
CA ASN A 95 -1.90 14.69 13.47
C ASN A 95 -2.53 16.08 13.23
N GLN A 96 -1.80 17.14 13.55
CA GLN A 96 -2.25 18.53 13.37
C GLN A 96 -2.61 18.92 11.93
N ASN A 97 -2.11 18.17 10.93
CA ASN A 97 -2.41 18.38 9.51
C ASN A 97 -3.70 17.67 9.07
N GLY A 98 -4.28 16.83 9.93
CA GLY A 98 -5.57 16.18 9.70
C GLY A 98 -5.57 14.67 9.92
N ARG A 99 -6.65 14.04 9.46
CA ARG A 99 -6.90 12.62 9.64
C ARG A 99 -5.92 11.77 8.83
N LEU A 100 -5.42 10.68 9.43
CA LEU A 100 -4.45 9.73 8.84
C LEU A 100 -3.12 10.35 8.38
N GLN A 101 -2.88 11.64 8.65
CA GLN A 101 -1.67 12.32 8.18
C GLN A 101 -0.41 11.80 8.85
N ALA A 102 -0.49 11.46 10.14
CA ALA A 102 0.62 10.87 10.85
C ALA A 102 0.99 9.49 10.28
N LEU A 103 -0.02 8.70 9.88
CA LEU A 103 0.19 7.43 9.18
C LEU A 103 0.84 7.65 7.80
N MET A 104 0.36 8.62 7.03
CA MET A 104 0.92 8.92 5.72
C MET A 104 2.37 9.40 5.80
N GLU A 105 2.73 10.17 6.83
CA GLU A 105 4.10 10.61 7.12
C GLU A 105 5.03 9.43 7.46
N ASP A 106 4.58 8.47 8.27
CA ASP A 106 5.39 7.28 8.61
C ASP A 106 5.69 6.40 7.39
N PHE A 107 4.80 6.41 6.40
CA PHE A 107 4.94 5.64 5.17
C PHE A 107 5.80 6.36 4.11
N ASP A 108 5.78 7.69 4.08
CA ASP A 108 6.44 8.45 3.00
C ASP A 108 7.96 8.23 3.03
N GLY A 109 8.52 7.85 1.88
CA GLY A 109 9.96 7.59 1.73
C GLY A 109 10.43 6.22 2.22
N VAL A 110 9.56 5.39 2.80
CA VAL A 110 9.95 4.05 3.24
C VAL A 110 10.28 3.16 2.03
N PRO A 111 11.42 2.45 2.01
CA PRO A 111 11.79 1.60 0.89
C PRO A 111 10.81 0.44 0.66
N ILE A 112 10.56 0.13 -0.62
CA ILE A 112 9.83 -1.06 -1.05
C ILE A 112 10.57 -1.78 -2.18
N ILE A 113 10.20 -3.04 -2.39
CA ILE A 113 10.75 -3.86 -3.47
C ILE A 113 9.83 -3.74 -4.69
N THR A 114 10.40 -3.35 -5.83
CA THR A 114 9.72 -3.25 -7.14
C THR A 114 10.16 -4.37 -8.10
N GLY A 115 9.61 -4.40 -9.31
CA GLY A 115 9.88 -5.43 -10.32
C GLY A 115 9.19 -6.76 -9.98
N LEU A 116 7.96 -6.69 -9.48
CA LEU A 116 7.13 -7.81 -9.06
C LEU A 116 5.97 -8.00 -10.06
N GLU A 117 4.70 -7.86 -9.64
CA GLU A 117 3.53 -7.92 -10.53
C GLU A 117 2.83 -6.56 -10.73
N GLU A 118 3.43 -5.48 -10.24
CA GLU A 118 3.01 -4.11 -10.52
C GLU A 118 3.11 -3.75 -12.01
N THR A 119 2.05 -3.15 -12.55
CA THR A 119 2.10 -2.56 -13.90
C THR A 119 2.48 -1.08 -13.87
N ALA A 120 2.43 -0.45 -12.70
CA ALA A 120 2.91 0.91 -12.51
C ALA A 120 4.44 0.96 -12.43
N ARG A 121 5.06 1.88 -13.17
CA ARG A 121 6.48 2.21 -13.02
C ARG A 121 6.68 3.10 -11.79
N ILE A 122 6.71 2.49 -10.61
CA ILE A 122 6.97 3.16 -9.33
C ILE A 122 8.47 3.17 -8.99
N GLY A 123 8.89 4.13 -8.17
CA GLY A 123 10.22 4.13 -7.55
C GLY A 123 10.34 3.05 -6.46
N ASN A 124 11.52 2.94 -5.86
CA ASN A 124 11.81 1.98 -4.78
C ASN A 124 11.39 2.48 -3.38
N THR A 125 10.43 3.40 -3.32
CA THR A 125 9.92 4.01 -2.09
C THR A 125 8.41 4.11 -2.13
N ILE A 126 7.79 4.04 -0.97
CA ILE A 126 6.41 4.44 -0.79
C ILE A 126 6.36 5.97 -0.86
N ASN A 127 5.39 6.49 -1.61
CA ASN A 127 5.12 7.91 -1.69
C ASN A 127 3.64 8.14 -1.36
N THR A 128 3.37 8.86 -0.28
CA THR A 128 2.00 9.16 0.18
C THR A 128 1.55 10.56 -0.21
N LEU A 129 2.45 11.36 -0.78
CA LEU A 129 2.21 12.76 -1.18
C LEU A 129 2.75 13.06 -2.58
N GLY A 130 2.26 14.17 -3.15
CA GLY A 130 2.76 14.75 -4.39
C GLY A 130 2.44 13.97 -5.67
N ALA A 131 3.05 14.40 -6.78
CA ALA A 131 2.76 13.86 -8.12
C ALA A 131 3.10 12.38 -8.27
N ARG A 132 3.99 11.83 -7.43
CA ARG A 132 4.40 10.41 -7.45
C ARG A 132 3.72 9.55 -6.39
N ARG A 133 2.66 10.06 -5.74
CA ARG A 133 1.88 9.33 -4.74
C ARG A 133 1.42 7.98 -5.28
N ASN A 134 2.03 6.91 -4.78
CA ASN A 134 1.77 5.52 -5.20
C ASN A 134 0.99 4.74 -4.14
N THR A 135 0.77 5.33 -2.97
CA THR A 135 0.04 4.74 -1.85
C THR A 135 -0.77 5.84 -1.17
N PHE A 136 -2.00 5.54 -0.75
CA PHE A 136 -2.79 6.45 0.07
C PHE A 136 -3.72 5.68 1.01
N PHE A 137 -4.14 6.35 2.08
CA PHE A 137 -5.04 5.80 3.08
C PHE A 137 -6.32 6.63 3.13
N MET A 138 -7.43 5.96 3.45
CA MET A 138 -8.71 6.61 3.70
C MET A 138 -9.50 5.83 4.74
N HIS A 139 -10.39 6.51 5.46
CA HIS A 139 -11.41 5.78 6.22
C HIS A 139 -12.44 5.21 5.26
N ASP A 140 -12.81 3.95 5.46
CA ASP A 140 -13.96 3.41 4.77
C ASP A 140 -15.22 4.19 5.21
N LEU A 141 -15.94 4.75 4.25
CA LEU A 141 -17.17 5.52 4.47
C LEU A 141 -18.37 4.58 4.48
N ASN A 142 -18.29 3.46 5.19
CA ASN A 142 -19.45 2.60 5.42
C ASN A 142 -20.12 3.04 6.73
N ASN A 143 -21.09 3.95 6.60
CA ASN A 143 -22.22 4.14 7.52
C ASN A 143 -23.50 3.73 6.78
#